data_AF-A0A836Z2M6-F1
#
_entry.id   AF-A0A836Z2M6-F1
#
_cell.length_a   1.000
_cell.length_b   1.000
_cell.length_c   1.000
_cell.angle_alpha   90.00
_cell.angle_beta   90.00
_cell.angle_gamma   90.00
#
_symmetry.space_group_name_H-M   'P 1'
#
loop_
_entity.id
_entity.type
_entity.pdbx_description
1 polymer ?
#
loop_
_entity_poly.entity_id
_entity_poly.type
_entity_poly.pdbx_seq_one_letter_code
_entity_poly.pdbx_strand_id
1 'polypeptide(L)'
;MDSTEYFWLTRKKEPKTKPKSWPLPKPTQKYLEAEEEFTETLDNLEIKYEKKFQFKSALLHKDLKVKTSHIYSNLSDNSGMWSA
;
A
#
# COMPACT_ATOMS: atom_id res chain seq x y z
N MET A 1 -14.22 24.15 -33.15
CA MET A 1 -13.71 24.90 -31.99
C MET A 1 -12.52 24.16 -31.47
N ASP A 2 -11.38 24.82 -31.38
CA ASP A 2 -10.19 24.23 -30.78
C ASP A 2 -10.44 23.98 -29.27
N SER A 3 -9.85 22.92 -28.72
CA SER A 3 -9.99 22.56 -27.30
C SER A 3 -9.51 23.69 -26.36
N THR A 4 -8.53 24.45 -26.83
CA THR A 4 -7.98 25.64 -26.16
C THR A 4 -9.04 26.74 -26.07
N GLU A 5 -9.75 27.02 -27.16
CA GLU A 5 -10.84 28.02 -27.22
C GLU A 5 -12.02 27.65 -26.31
N TYR A 6 -12.45 26.38 -26.34
CA TYR A 6 -13.50 25.87 -25.47
C TYR A 6 -13.12 26.01 -23.99
N PHE A 7 -11.86 25.73 -23.62
CA PHE A 7 -11.39 25.89 -22.25
C PHE A 7 -11.36 27.36 -21.81
N TRP A 8 -10.96 28.29 -22.67
CA TRP A 8 -10.95 29.72 -22.32
C TRP A 8 -12.34 30.27 -22.06
N LEU A 9 -13.34 29.84 -22.84
CA LEU A 9 -14.73 30.25 -22.69
C LEU A 9 -15.44 29.59 -21.51
N THR A 10 -15.19 28.29 -21.28
CA THR A 10 -15.99 27.50 -20.33
C THR A 10 -15.26 27.15 -19.03
N ARG A 11 -13.93 27.29 -19.01
CA ARG A 11 -13.02 26.82 -17.94
C ARG A 11 -13.13 25.32 -17.66
N LYS A 12 -13.76 24.54 -18.54
CA LYS A 12 -13.90 23.09 -18.42
C LYS A 12 -12.82 22.39 -19.25
N LYS A 13 -12.11 21.46 -18.62
CA LYS A 13 -11.17 20.56 -19.31
C LYS A 13 -11.89 19.29 -19.72
N GLU A 14 -11.41 18.67 -20.78
CA GLU A 14 -11.89 17.35 -21.21
C GLU A 14 -11.75 16.33 -20.06
N PRO A 15 -12.72 15.41 -19.92
CA PRO A 15 -12.62 14.31 -18.96
C PRO A 15 -11.33 13.52 -19.20
N LYS A 16 -10.57 13.25 -18.13
CA LYS A 16 -9.36 12.43 -18.24
C LYS A 16 -9.75 11.01 -18.64
N THR A 17 -9.14 10.51 -19.71
CA THR A 17 -9.37 9.16 -20.25
C THR A 17 -8.87 8.04 -19.34
N LYS A 18 -7.96 8.33 -18.41
CA LYS A 18 -7.44 7.35 -17.46
C LYS A 18 -8.15 7.47 -16.10
N PRO A 19 -8.64 6.36 -15.52
CA PRO A 19 -9.13 6.36 -14.15
C PRO A 19 -7.98 6.74 -13.21
N LYS A 20 -8.25 7.64 -12.27
CA LYS A 20 -7.26 8.02 -11.26
C LYS A 20 -7.12 6.87 -10.28
N SER A 21 -6.01 6.14 -10.34
CA SER A 21 -5.69 5.12 -9.34
C SER A 21 -5.33 5.80 -8.03
N TRP A 22 -6.32 6.04 -7.17
CA TRP A 22 -6.03 6.40 -5.79
C TRP A 22 -5.68 5.13 -5.01
N PRO A 23 -4.49 5.08 -4.37
CA PRO A 23 -4.18 3.99 -3.48
C PRO A 23 -5.17 4.00 -2.31
N LEU A 24 -5.60 2.82 -1.86
CA LEU A 24 -6.42 2.70 -0.68
C LEU A 24 -5.70 3.37 0.50
N PRO A 25 -6.42 4.14 1.35
CA PRO A 25 -5.82 4.71 2.56
C PRO A 25 -5.25 3.56 3.39
N LYS A 26 -3.98 3.70 3.78
CA LYS A 26 -3.36 2.74 4.69
C LYS A 26 -4.08 2.84 6.04
N PRO A 27 -4.26 1.72 6.77
CA PRO A 27 -4.82 1.78 8.10
C PRO A 27 -3.93 2.65 8.99
N THR A 28 -4.41 3.84 9.33
CA THR A 28 -3.85 4.69 10.38
C THR A 28 -4.20 4.09 11.74
N GLN A 29 -3.44 4.45 12.79
CA GLN A 29 -3.64 3.93 14.16
C GLN A 29 -5.10 4.03 14.64
N LYS A 30 -5.82 5.08 14.22
CA LYS A 30 -7.26 5.26 14.48
C LYS A 30 -8.16 4.14 13.93
N TYR A 31 -7.80 3.54 12.80
CA TYR A 31 -8.57 2.42 12.22
C TYR A 31 -8.35 1.12 12.98
N LEU A 32 -7.15 0.92 13.56
CA LEU A 32 -6.87 -0.25 14.38
C LEU A 32 -7.67 -0.18 15.68
N GLU A 33 -7.64 0.99 16.34
CA GLU A 33 -8.42 1.25 17.56
C GLU A 33 -9.93 1.11 17.32
N ALA A 34 -10.45 1.63 16.20
CA ALA A 34 -11.85 1.48 15.83
C ALA A 34 -12.26 0.03 15.51
N GLU A 35 -11.35 -0.80 14.98
CA GLU A 35 -11.64 -2.24 14.78
C GLU A 35 -11.81 -2.95 16.13
N GLU A 36 -10.94 -2.66 17.11
CA GLU A 36 -11.02 -3.26 18.45
C GLU A 36 -12.34 -2.92 19.15
N GLU A 37 -12.72 -1.64 19.18
CA GLU A 37 -14.00 -1.18 19.75
C GLU A 37 -15.21 -1.82 19.05
N PHE A 38 -15.14 -2.00 17.72
CA PHE A 38 -16.20 -2.66 16.96
C PHE A 38 -16.32 -4.16 17.32
N THR A 39 -15.21 -4.85 17.57
CA THR A 39 -15.26 -6.25 18.00
C THR A 39 -15.82 -6.40 19.41
N GLU A 40 -15.40 -5.55 20.35
CA GLU A 40 -15.89 -5.57 21.73
C GLU A 40 -17.40 -5.31 21.81
N THR A 41 -17.90 -4.36 21.01
CA THR A 41 -19.34 -4.06 20.95
C THR A 41 -20.17 -5.22 20.37
N LEU A 42 -19.65 -5.94 19.38
CA LEU A 42 -20.34 -7.11 18.82
C LEU A 42 -20.38 -8.28 19.79
N ASP A 43 -19.31 -8.50 20.55
CA ASP A 43 -19.25 -9.52 21.60
C ASP A 43 -20.24 -9.20 22.73
N ASN A 44 -20.29 -7.94 23.17
CA ASN A 44 -21.25 -7.48 24.19
C ASN A 44 -22.72 -7.61 23.76
N LEU A 45 -23.00 -7.45 22.46
CA LEU A 45 -24.33 -7.61 21.88
C LEU A 45 -24.65 -9.05 21.45
N GLU A 46 -23.70 -9.98 21.63
CA GLU A 46 -23.80 -11.39 21.24
C GLU A 46 -24.12 -11.57 19.73
N ILE A 47 -23.68 -10.60 18.91
CA ILE A 47 -23.93 -10.59 17.47
C ILE A 47 -22.85 -11.39 16.77
N LYS A 48 -23.24 -12.54 16.23
CA LYS A 48 -22.37 -13.36 15.37
C LYS A 48 -22.14 -12.65 14.03
N TYR A 49 -20.88 -12.44 13.67
CA TYR A 49 -20.47 -11.86 12.40
C TYR A 49 -19.36 -12.68 11.74
N GLU A 50 -19.27 -12.61 10.42
CA GLU A 50 -18.22 -13.28 9.63
C GLU A 50 -17.23 -12.23 9.12
N LYS A 51 -15.97 -12.30 9.57
CA LYS A 51 -14.92 -11.37 9.14
C LYS A 51 -14.44 -11.72 7.71
N LYS A 52 -14.98 -11.04 6.70
CA LYS A 52 -14.61 -11.23 5.28
C LYS A 52 -13.38 -10.45 4.84
N PHE A 53 -12.93 -9.48 5.63
CA PHE A 53 -11.82 -8.62 5.26
C PHE A 53 -10.50 -9.16 5.82
N GLN A 54 -9.60 -9.58 4.92
CA GLN A 54 -8.24 -9.96 5.26
C GLN A 54 -7.32 -8.77 4.98
N PHE A 55 -7.01 -7.97 6.01
CA PHE A 55 -5.90 -7.03 5.94
C PHE A 55 -4.62 -7.87 5.84
N LYS A 56 -4.19 -8.20 4.63
CA LYS A 56 -2.84 -8.72 4.41
C LYS A 56 -1.90 -7.61 4.89
N SER A 57 -1.45 -7.70 6.13
CA SER A 57 -0.38 -6.87 6.66
C SER A 57 0.78 -7.07 5.70
N ALA A 58 1.27 -6.00 5.11
CA ALA A 58 2.39 -6.02 4.18
C ALA A 58 3.68 -6.38 4.94
N LEU A 59 3.79 -7.62 5.42
CA LEU A 59 4.96 -8.17 6.09
C LEU A 59 6.06 -8.55 5.09
N LEU A 60 5.83 -8.40 3.78
CA LEU A 60 6.83 -8.65 2.75
C LEU A 60 7.99 -7.64 2.73
N HIS A 61 7.95 -6.56 3.53
CA HIS A 61 9.01 -5.55 3.53
C HIS A 61 10.16 -5.83 4.51
N LYS A 62 9.96 -6.67 5.53
CA LYS A 62 11.00 -6.99 6.52
C LYS A 62 11.84 -8.20 6.10
N ASP A 63 11.20 -9.21 5.52
CA ASP A 63 11.87 -10.46 5.12
C ASP A 63 12.75 -10.32 3.87
N LEU A 64 12.48 -9.33 3.01
CA LEU A 64 13.31 -9.06 1.84
C LEU A 64 14.66 -8.42 2.22
N LYS A 65 14.68 -7.57 3.26
CA LYS A 65 15.91 -6.88 3.73
C LYS A 65 16.92 -7.87 4.34
N VAL A 66 16.43 -8.87 5.06
CA VAL A 66 17.26 -9.95 5.65
C VAL A 66 17.82 -10.86 4.56
N LYS A 67 17.03 -11.17 3.52
CA LYS A 67 17.48 -11.99 2.38
C LYS A 67 18.51 -11.28 1.52
N THR A 68 18.41 -9.97 1.30
CA THR A 68 19.43 -9.24 0.53
C THR A 68 20.73 -9.08 1.31
N SER A 69 20.70 -8.81 2.62
CA SER A 69 21.94 -8.68 3.40
C SER A 69 22.77 -9.96 3.40
N HIS A 70 22.13 -11.13 3.42
CA HIS A 70 22.81 -12.43 3.33
C HIS A 70 23.42 -12.71 1.95
N ILE A 71 22.90 -12.09 0.89
CA ILE A 71 23.42 -12.23 -0.47
C ILE A 71 24.63 -11.30 -0.69
N TYR A 72 24.62 -10.09 -0.12
CA TYR A 72 25.73 -9.13 -0.28
C TYR A 72 26.96 -9.43 0.60
N SER A 73 26.83 -10.21 1.69
CA SER A 73 27.98 -10.69 2.46
C SER A 73 28.81 -11.72 1.69
N ASN A 74 28.18 -12.60 0.91
CA ASN A 74 28.89 -13.68 0.20
C ASN A 74 29.63 -13.22 -1.08
N LEU A 75 29.35 -11.99 -1.55
CA LEU A 75 30.04 -11.39 -2.72
C LEU A 75 31.27 -10.57 -2.32
N SER A 76 31.31 -10.04 -1.08
CA SER A 76 32.45 -9.27 -0.54
C SER A 76 33.72 -10.12 -0.43
N ASP A 77 33.56 -11.38 -0.02
CA ASP A 77 34.67 -12.27 0.31
C ASP A 77 35.38 -12.88 -0.91
N ASN A 78 34.87 -12.64 -2.13
CA ASN A 78 35.46 -13.16 -3.37
C ASN A 78 36.27 -12.10 -4.15
N SER A 79 36.49 -10.91 -3.57
CA SER A 79 37.29 -9.82 -4.16
C SER A 79 38.80 -10.05 -4.10
N GLY A 80 39.27 -11.08 -3.40
CA GLY A 80 40.70 -11.37 -3.19
C GLY A 80 41.39 -12.29 -4.19
N MET A 81 40.69 -12.80 -5.22
CA MET A 81 41.24 -13.87 -6.07
C MET A 81 41.64 -13.45 -7.49
N TRP A 82 41.52 -12.16 -7.84
CA TRP A 82 41.89 -11.60 -9.15
C TRP A 82 43.07 -10.60 -9.09
N SER A 83 44.07 -10.89 -8.26
CA SER A 83 45.36 -10.20 -8.31
C SER A 83 46.48 -11.23 -8.54
N ALA A 84 46.74 -11.54 -9.81
CA ALA A 84 47.91 -12.27 -10.29
C ALA A 84 48.24 -11.77 -11.71
#